data_AF-A0A7W0UPN3-F1
#
_entry.id   AF-A0A7W0UPN3-F1
#
_cell.length_a   1.000
_cell.length_b   1.000
_cell.length_c   1.000
_cell.angle_alpha   90.00
_cell.angle_beta   90.00
_cell.angle_gamma   90.00
#
_symmetry.space_group_name_H-M   'P 1'
#
loop_
_entity.id
_entity.type
_entity.pdbx_description
1 polymer ?
#
loop_
_entity_poly.entity_id
_entity_poly.type
_entity_poly.pdbx_seq_one_letter_code
_entity_poly.pdbx_strand_id
1 'polypeptide(L)' 'MIDGFKRALVLAPHTDDGELGCGGTTARLVEAGCEVRYVAFSIATRSLPPGFEPDTLAREVREATAELGIPESCLTVHDF' A
#
# COMPACT_ATOMS: atom_id res chain seq x y z
N MET A 1 4.04 22.21 -0.92
CA MET A 1 3.57 22.29 0.48
C MET A 1 2.70 21.08 0.72
N ILE A 2 3.29 20.00 1.24
CA ILE A 2 2.57 18.75 1.54
C ILE A 2 2.01 18.76 2.98
N ASP A 3 2.53 19.68 3.80
CA ASP A 3 2.31 19.81 5.24
C ASP A 3 0.87 20.27 5.62
N GLY A 4 0.09 20.70 4.63
CA GLY A 4 -1.31 21.10 4.82
C GLY A 4 -2.31 19.95 4.71
N PHE A 5 -1.93 18.81 4.13
CA PHE A 5 -2.81 17.66 3.97
C PHE A 5 -2.95 16.91 5.30
N LYS A 6 -4.19 16.66 5.70
CA LYS A 6 -4.50 15.92 6.94
C LYS A 6 -4.84 14.46 6.70
N ARG A 7 -5.42 14.15 5.54
CA ARG A 7 -5.79 12.80 5.12
C ARG A 7 -5.50 12.61 3.64
N ALA A 8 -5.00 11.43 3.28
CA ALA A 8 -4.79 11.02 1.91
C ALA A 8 -5.24 9.57 1.72
N LEU A 9 -5.67 9.24 0.49
CA LEU A 9 -6.09 7.90 0.11
C LEU A 9 -5.29 7.46 -1.11
N VAL A 10 -4.55 6.36 -0.97
CA VAL A 10 -3.86 5.66 -2.06
C VAL A 10 -4.79 4.56 -2.55
N LEU A 11 -5.15 4.62 -3.82
CA LEU A 11 -5.96 3.62 -4.51
C LEU A 11 -5.05 2.88 -5.50
N ALA A 12 -4.74 1.63 -5.19
CA ALA A 12 -3.80 0.82 -5.94
C ALA A 12 -4.54 -0.38 -6.58
N PRO A 13 -4.49 -0.55 -7.90
CA PRO A 13 -5.07 -1.74 -8.54
C PRO A 13 -4.51 -3.04 -7.96
N HIS A 14 -3.19 -3.13 -7.82
CA HIS A 14 -2.49 -4.26 -7.20
C HIS A 14 -1.62 -3.82 -6.01
N THR A 15 -1.00 -4.80 -5.36
CA THR A 15 -0.23 -4.69 -4.11
C THR A 15 1.13 -3.99 -4.22
N ASP A 16 1.52 -3.56 -5.40
CA ASP A 16 2.79 -2.87 -5.69
C ASP A 16 2.61 -1.48 -6.34
N ASP A 17 1.42 -1.21 -6.90
CA ASP A 17 1.15 -0.01 -7.69
C ASP A 17 1.28 1.28 -6.87
N GLY A 18 0.88 1.27 -5.59
CA GLY A 18 0.98 2.44 -4.72
C GLY A 18 2.43 2.78 -4.34
N GLU A 19 3.23 1.76 -4.07
CA GLU A 19 4.64 1.83 -3.73
C GLU A 19 5.46 2.32 -4.93
N LEU A 20 5.29 1.68 -6.09
CA LEU A 20 6.02 2.01 -7.30
C LEU A 20 5.55 3.32 -7.93
N GLY A 21 4.25 3.61 -7.89
CA GLY A 21 3.66 4.79 -8.51
C GLY A 21 3.86 6.07 -7.72
N CYS A 22 3.78 6.01 -6.38
CA CYS A 22 3.86 7.21 -5.55
C CYS A 22 4.50 7.02 -4.16
N GLY A 23 5.25 5.94 -3.91
CA GLY A 23 5.83 5.62 -2.60
C GLY A 23 6.61 6.77 -1.95
N GLY A 24 7.40 7.52 -2.73
CA GLY A 24 8.12 8.69 -2.21
C GLY A 24 7.20 9.83 -1.75
N THR A 25 6.06 10.04 -2.43
CA THR A 25 5.06 11.04 -2.01
C THR A 25 4.30 10.54 -0.78
N THR A 26 3.96 9.25 -0.74
CA THR A 26 3.33 8.59 0.39
C THR A 26 4.19 8.71 1.66
N ALA A 27 5.48 8.38 1.58
CA ALA A 27 6.41 8.55 2.70
C ALA A 27 6.44 10.00 3.20
N ARG A 28 6.55 10.98 2.28
CA ARG A 28 6.54 12.40 2.66
C ARG A 28 5.22 12.87 3.29
N LEU A 29 4.08 12.32 2.89
CA LEU A 29 2.79 12.59 3.54
C LEU A 29 2.78 12.06 4.98
N VAL A 30 3.25 10.82 5.18
CA VAL A 30 3.33 10.20 6.50
C VAL A 30 4.29 10.99 7.41
N GLU A 31 5.48 11.34 6.93
CA GLU A 31 6.46 12.18 7.66
C GLU A 31 5.87 13.54 8.07
N ALA A 32 5.02 14.12 7.24
CA ALA A 32 4.33 15.39 7.52
C ALA A 32 3.13 15.24 8.49
N GLY A 33 2.86 14.03 8.99
CA GLY A 33 1.76 13.74 9.91
C GLY A 33 0.39 13.64 9.24
N CYS A 34 0.33 13.41 7.92
CA CYS A 34 -0.92 13.10 7.22
C CYS A 34 -1.35 11.66 7.53
N GLU A 35 -2.64 11.44 7.82
CA GLU A 35 -3.20 10.10 7.90
C GLU A 35 -3.36 9.55 6.47
N VAL A 36 -2.48 8.63 6.08
CA VAL A 36 -2.55 7.97 4.78
C VAL A 36 -3.29 6.64 4.92
N ARG A 37 -4.34 6.45 4.14
CA ARG A 37 -5.02 5.17 3.96
C ARG A 37 -4.62 4.55 2.62
N TYR A 38 -4.29 3.27 2.62
CA TYR A 38 -3.94 2.51 1.42
C TYR A 38 -5.01 1.47 1.15
N VAL A 39 -5.50 1.39 -0.10
CA VAL A 39 -6.42 0.34 -0.56
C VAL A 39 -5.84 -0.33 -1.79
N ALA A 40 -5.49 -1.62 -1.66
CA ALA A 40 -5.17 -2.51 -2.77
C ALA A 40 -6.44 -3.25 -3.21
N PHE A 41 -6.77 -3.25 -4.49
CA PHE A 41 -7.98 -3.91 -5.01
C PHE A 41 -7.80 -5.40 -5.30
N SER A 42 -6.61 -5.84 -5.71
CA SER A 42 -6.33 -7.24 -5.99
C SER A 42 -4.94 -7.63 -5.48
N ILE A 43 -4.81 -8.83 -4.93
CA ILE A 43 -3.50 -9.39 -4.55
C ILE A 43 -2.80 -10.07 -5.73
N ALA A 44 -3.38 -10.00 -6.94
CA ALA A 44 -2.78 -10.50 -8.17
C ALA A 44 -2.23 -11.94 -8.08
N THR A 45 -2.85 -12.83 -7.29
CA THR A 45 -2.36 -14.19 -7.02
C THR A 45 -2.08 -14.97 -8.31
N ARG A 46 -2.83 -14.72 -9.38
CA ARG A 46 -2.66 -15.37 -10.70
C ARG A 46 -1.35 -14.99 -11.40
N SER A 47 -0.69 -13.91 -10.98
CA SER A 47 0.59 -13.45 -11.49
C SER A 47 1.77 -14.12 -10.78
N LEU A 48 1.55 -14.87 -9.70
CA LEU A 48 2.61 -15.59 -9.00
C LEU A 48 3.13 -16.77 -9.85
N PRO A 49 4.46 -16.98 -9.89
CA PRO A 49 5.03 -18.18 -10.52
C PRO A 49 4.59 -19.46 -9.79
N PRO A 50 4.63 -20.62 -10.47
CA PRO A 50 4.38 -21.90 -9.83
C PRO A 50 5.31 -22.15 -8.64
N GLY A 51 4.76 -22.63 -7.52
CA GLY A 51 5.50 -22.93 -6.30
C GLY A 51 5.55 -21.80 -5.26
N PHE A 52 4.98 -20.63 -5.56
CA PHE A 52 4.81 -19.55 -4.59
C PHE A 52 3.50 -19.70 -3.82
N GLU A 53 3.52 -19.32 -2.54
CA GLU A 53 2.33 -19.31 -1.71
C GLU A 53 1.34 -18.24 -2.20
N PRO A 54 0.04 -18.54 -2.31
CA PRO A 54 -0.94 -17.64 -2.93
C PRO A 54 -1.16 -16.32 -2.16
N ASP A 55 -0.74 -16.25 -0.89
CA ASP A 55 -0.82 -15.07 -0.04
C ASP A 55 0.43 -14.18 -0.08
N THR A 56 1.45 -14.55 -0.87
CA THR A 56 2.76 -13.89 -0.87
C THR A 56 2.65 -12.38 -1.07
N LEU A 57 1.94 -11.95 -2.11
CA LEU A 57 1.77 -10.53 -2.44
C LEU A 57 0.95 -9.79 -1.38
N ALA A 58 0.03 -10.48 -0.71
CA ALA A 58 -0.74 -9.91 0.40
C ALA A 58 0.12 -9.69 1.66
N ARG A 59 1.11 -10.56 1.90
CA ARG A 59 2.09 -10.37 2.99
C ARG A 59 3.06 -9.24 2.65
N GLU A 60 3.55 -9.21 1.42
CA GLU A 60 4.49 -8.18 0.94
C GLU A 60 3.91 -6.77 1.05
N VAL A 61 2.66 -6.52 0.64
CA VAL A 61 2.05 -5.17 0.77
C VAL A 61 1.88 -4.74 2.23
N ARG A 62 1.59 -5.67 3.15
CA ARG A 62 1.50 -5.36 4.59
C ARG A 62 2.85 -4.93 5.14
N GLU A 63 3.91 -5.65 4.76
CA GLU A 63 5.27 -5.31 5.15
C GLU A 63 5.73 -3.98 4.53
N ALA A 64 5.46 -3.76 3.24
CA ALA A 64 5.85 -2.55 2.52
C ALA A 64 5.13 -1.30 3.05
N THR A 65 3.82 -1.37 3.29
CA THR A 65 3.06 -0.24 3.84
C THR A 65 3.41 0.05 5.30
N ALA A 66 3.73 -0.98 6.10
CA ALA A 66 4.26 -0.79 7.45
C ALA A 66 5.62 -0.05 7.42
N GLU A 67 6.50 -0.37 6.49
CA GLU A 67 7.78 0.34 6.30
C GLU A 67 7.57 1.82 5.89
N LEU A 68 6.52 2.11 5.10
CA LEU A 68 6.11 3.49 4.78
C LEU A 68 5.47 4.24 5.97
N GLY A 69 5.32 3.60 7.12
CA GLY A 69 4.71 4.17 8.33
C GLY A 69 3.17 4.21 8.29
N ILE A 70 2.54 3.43 7.41
CA ILE A 70 1.08 3.28 7.36
C ILE A 70 0.69 2.15 8.34
N PRO A 71 -0.14 2.43 9.37
CA PRO A 71 -0.57 1.39 10.29
C PRO A 71 -1.55 0.42 9.61
N GLU A 72 -1.58 -0.84 10.04
CA GLU A 72 -2.48 -1.89 9.50
C GLU A 72 -3.96 -1.46 9.50
N SER A 73 -4.40 -0.65 10.48
CA SER A 73 -5.77 -0.10 10.54
C SER A 73 -6.11 0.87 9.40
N CYS A 74 -5.10 1.36 8.70
CA CYS A 74 -5.17 2.22 7.51
C CYS A 74 -4.84 1.48 6.22
N LEU A 75 -4.65 0.15 6.27
CA LEU A 75 -4.52 -0.69 5.09
C LEU A 75 -5.83 -1.44 4.85
N THR A 76 -6.22 -1.58 3.59
CA THR A 76 -7.28 -2.50 3.17
C THR A 76 -6.80 -3.23 1.93
N VAL A 77 -6.83 -4.56 1.98
CA VAL A 77 -6.41 -5.42 0.88
C VAL A 77 -7.62 -6.25 0.47
N HIS A 78 -8.08 -6.04 -0.77
CA HIS A 78 -9.09 -6.85 -1.42
C HIS A 78 -8.46 -7.90 -2.33
N ASP A 79 -9.29 -8.84 -2.77
CA ASP A 79 -8.94 -9.85 -3.77
C ASP A 79 -10.09 -9.95 -4.78
N PHE A 80 -10.29 -8.86 -5.55
CA PHE A 80 -11.26 -8.79 -6.66
C PHE A 80 -10.78 -9.56 -7.90
#